data_AF-A0A957VR14-F1
#
_entry.id   AF-A0A957VR14-F1
#
_cell.length_a   1.000
_cell.length_b   1.000
_cell.length_c   1.000
_cell.angle_alpha   90.00
_cell.angle_beta   90.00
_cell.angle_gamma   90.00
#
_symmetry.space_group_name_H-M   'P 1'
#
loop_
_entity.id
_entity.type
_entity.pdbx_description
1 polymer ?
#
loop_
_entity_poly.entity_id
_entity_poly.type
_entity_poly.pdbx_seq_one_letter_code
_entity_poly.pdbx_strand_id
1 'polypeptide(L)'
;FMNVQHPDGANLYPYNRGLVGVVTGYTAGDEFEALAVPEGDAMHVAQVAAGEYQILGRAGAGIINSTQSGKFGQIDMADGSMMLCNDPDGNMYLPMNGAGTEGYLFTNYECQPGGIGMLYIRQNGEGMWDVLEGDMVDFSAVNGTWNNCFASVTPWNTGLSSEEYPADV
;
A
#
# COMPACT_ATOMS: atom_id res chain seq x y z
N PHE A 1 -0.44 3.36 -8.59
CA PHE A 1 -0.16 3.14 -7.16
C PHE A 1 1.12 2.35 -7.04
N MET A 2 1.99 2.74 -6.14
CA MET A 2 3.32 2.16 -5.94
C MET A 2 3.64 2.21 -4.46
N ASN A 3 4.23 1.14 -3.96
CA ASN A 3 4.68 1.09 -2.58
C ASN A 3 6.18 1.34 -2.48
N VAL A 4 6.59 1.78 -1.30
CA VAL A 4 7.96 1.55 -0.85
C VAL A 4 7.91 0.25 -0.08
N GLN A 5 8.14 -0.82 -0.84
CA GLN A 5 8.06 -2.22 -0.43
C GLN A 5 9.40 -2.65 0.22
N HIS A 6 9.34 -3.44 1.29
CA HIS A 6 10.48 -3.91 2.11
C HIS A 6 11.57 -2.86 2.38
N PRO A 7 11.24 -1.71 2.99
CA PRO A 7 12.24 -0.67 3.21
C PRO A 7 13.24 -1.05 4.29
N ASP A 8 14.50 -0.69 4.04
CA ASP A 8 15.54 -0.70 5.05
C ASP A 8 15.31 0.45 6.07
N GLY A 9 15.52 0.15 7.36
CA GLY A 9 15.43 1.13 8.44
C GLY A 9 16.46 2.26 8.35
N ALA A 10 17.53 2.08 7.57
CA ALA A 10 18.56 3.07 7.29
C ALA A 10 18.17 4.09 6.21
N ASN A 11 17.05 3.89 5.50
CA ASN A 11 16.55 4.88 4.55
C ASN A 11 16.24 6.23 5.25
N LEU A 12 16.15 7.31 4.48
CA LEU A 12 15.81 8.62 5.03
C LEU A 12 14.30 8.68 5.31
N TYR A 13 13.90 9.40 6.36
CA TYR A 13 12.49 9.66 6.62
C TYR A 13 11.84 10.40 5.43
N PRO A 14 10.63 10.04 4.97
CA PRO A 14 9.70 9.04 5.54
C PRO A 14 9.87 7.61 5.01
N TYR A 15 10.83 7.35 4.10
CA TYR A 15 11.04 6.11 3.34
C TYR A 15 11.67 4.95 4.11
N ASN A 16 11.95 5.16 5.40
CA ASN A 16 12.48 4.15 6.32
C ASN A 16 11.43 3.20 6.92
N ARG A 17 10.22 3.22 6.36
CA ARG A 17 9.11 2.31 6.67
C ARG A 17 8.25 2.10 5.46
N GLY A 18 7.47 1.02 5.47
CA GLY A 18 6.56 0.67 4.39
C GLY A 18 5.63 1.83 4.06
N LEU A 19 5.58 2.23 2.79
CA LEU A 19 4.69 3.29 2.32
C LEU A 19 3.71 2.73 1.30
N VAL A 20 2.44 3.12 1.44
CA VAL A 20 1.43 3.00 0.39
C VAL A 20 1.37 4.33 -0.32
N GLY A 21 1.58 4.35 -1.63
CA GLY A 21 1.71 5.59 -2.39
C GLY A 21 1.15 5.57 -3.79
N VAL A 22 1.19 6.75 -4.40
CA VAL A 22 0.77 7.00 -5.77
C VAL A 22 1.70 8.03 -6.40
N VAL A 23 2.01 7.86 -7.68
CA VAL A 23 2.70 8.90 -8.46
C VAL A 23 1.64 9.76 -9.14
N THR A 24 1.59 11.04 -8.79
CA THR A 24 0.67 12.03 -9.37
C THR A 24 1.39 12.89 -10.41
N GLY A 25 0.66 13.66 -11.22
CA GLY A 25 1.25 14.56 -12.20
C GLY A 25 1.96 13.88 -13.38
N TYR A 26 1.70 12.58 -13.60
CA TYR A 26 2.24 11.81 -14.72
C TYR A 26 1.18 10.86 -15.27
N THR A 27 1.04 10.79 -16.59
CA THR A 27 0.17 9.82 -17.26
C THR A 27 1.02 8.71 -17.85
N ALA A 28 0.62 7.46 -17.65
CA ALA A 28 1.32 6.33 -18.25
C ALA A 28 1.36 6.47 -19.77
N GLY A 29 2.58 6.48 -20.33
CA GLY A 29 2.83 6.66 -21.76
C GLY A 29 3.38 8.03 -22.13
N ASP A 30 3.35 9.01 -21.22
CA ASP A 30 4.05 10.27 -21.41
C ASP A 30 5.58 10.05 -21.45
N GLU A 31 6.29 10.90 -22.18
CA GLU A 31 7.75 10.88 -22.20
C GLU A 31 8.32 11.39 -20.85
N PHE A 32 9.43 10.79 -20.42
CA PHE A 32 10.18 11.22 -19.25
C PHE A 32 11.68 11.02 -19.47
N GLU A 33 12.50 11.81 -18.77
CA GLU A 33 13.95 11.61 -18.74
C GLU A 33 14.28 10.53 -17.69
N ALA A 34 15.04 9.51 -18.10
CA ALA A 34 15.43 8.45 -17.19
C ALA A 34 16.32 8.99 -16.06
N LEU A 35 16.06 8.55 -14.83
CA LEU A 35 16.93 8.84 -13.69
C LEU A 35 18.28 8.13 -13.84
N ALA A 36 19.34 8.77 -13.38
CA ALA A 36 20.63 8.11 -13.20
C ALA A 36 20.56 7.07 -12.06
N VAL A 37 21.54 6.17 -12.02
CA VAL A 37 21.73 5.30 -10.85
C VAL A 37 21.95 6.20 -9.63
N PRO A 38 21.18 6.01 -8.53
CA PRO A 38 21.27 6.88 -7.37
C PRO A 38 22.61 6.69 -6.63
N GLU A 39 23.12 7.78 -6.07
CA GLU A 39 24.33 7.80 -5.24
C GLU A 39 24.06 8.58 -3.94
N GLY A 40 24.81 8.26 -2.87
CA GLY A 40 24.70 8.93 -1.58
C GLY A 40 23.28 8.89 -1.00
N ASP A 41 22.80 10.02 -0.48
CA ASP A 41 21.46 10.13 0.13
C ASP A 41 20.32 9.77 -0.84
N ALA A 42 20.54 9.91 -2.15
CA ALA A 42 19.54 9.57 -3.16
C ALA A 42 19.23 8.06 -3.20
N MET A 43 20.13 7.21 -2.69
CA MET A 43 19.91 5.76 -2.55
C MET A 43 18.87 5.42 -1.46
N HIS A 44 18.56 6.38 -0.59
CA HIS A 44 17.78 6.18 0.63
C HIS A 44 16.37 6.81 0.57
N VAL A 45 15.92 7.23 -0.61
CA VAL A 45 14.61 7.82 -0.85
C VAL A 45 13.97 7.22 -2.10
N ALA A 46 12.63 7.20 -2.16
CA ALA A 46 11.95 6.89 -3.41
C ALA A 46 12.17 8.03 -4.41
N GLN A 47 12.53 7.69 -5.64
CA GLN A 47 12.67 8.65 -6.73
C GLN A 47 11.76 8.25 -7.88
N VAL A 48 11.15 9.26 -8.49
CA VAL A 48 10.31 9.11 -9.68
C VAL A 48 10.89 9.99 -10.78
N ALA A 49 10.92 9.46 -12.01
CA ALA A 49 11.49 10.17 -13.15
C ALA A 49 10.59 11.33 -13.63
N ALA A 50 9.29 11.21 -13.40
CA ALA A 50 8.29 12.22 -13.70
C ALA A 50 7.13 12.10 -12.70
N GLY A 51 6.44 13.22 -12.48
CA GLY A 51 5.39 13.32 -11.48
C GLY A 51 5.92 13.50 -10.06
N GLU A 52 5.05 13.31 -9.08
CA GLU A 52 5.35 13.44 -7.65
C GLU A 52 4.90 12.19 -6.90
N TYR A 53 5.76 11.64 -6.05
CA TYR A 53 5.39 10.53 -5.19
C TYR A 53 4.62 11.03 -3.97
N GLN A 54 3.31 10.77 -3.95
CA GLN A 54 2.42 11.09 -2.84
C GLN A 54 2.29 9.89 -1.91
N ILE A 55 2.42 10.13 -0.61
CA ILE A 55 2.22 9.12 0.45
C ILE A 55 0.75 9.12 0.87
N LEU A 56 0.11 7.95 0.76
CA LEU A 56 -1.27 7.72 1.20
C LEU A 56 -1.32 7.01 2.56
N GLY A 57 -0.33 6.16 2.84
CA GLY A 57 -0.22 5.42 4.10
C GLY A 57 1.22 5.12 4.45
N ARG A 58 1.51 5.00 5.75
CA ARG A 58 2.84 4.67 6.26
C ARG A 58 2.72 3.68 7.42
N ALA A 59 3.44 2.58 7.36
CA ALA A 59 3.39 1.53 8.37
C ALA A 59 3.53 2.08 9.81
N GLY A 60 2.57 1.72 10.65
CA GLY A 60 2.45 2.12 12.05
C GLY A 60 1.80 3.49 12.29
N ALA A 61 1.58 4.29 11.24
CA ALA A 61 0.75 5.50 11.33
C ALA A 61 -0.73 5.11 11.44
N GLY A 62 -1.51 5.93 12.16
CA GLY A 62 -2.95 5.71 12.26
C GLY A 62 -3.65 5.91 10.92
N ILE A 63 -4.72 5.16 10.70
CA ILE A 63 -5.56 5.29 9.51
C ILE A 63 -6.65 6.34 9.79
N ILE A 64 -6.85 7.26 8.86
CA ILE A 64 -7.88 8.30 8.98
C ILE A 64 -9.27 7.66 8.95
N ASN A 65 -10.17 8.14 9.81
CA ASN A 65 -11.57 7.68 9.91
C ASN A 65 -11.72 6.14 10.02
N SER A 66 -10.71 5.46 10.57
CA SER A 66 -10.74 4.01 10.81
C SER A 66 -11.89 3.66 11.75
N THR A 67 -12.69 2.67 11.35
CA THR A 67 -13.81 2.18 12.18
C THR A 67 -13.33 1.20 13.25
N GLN A 68 -12.12 0.67 13.06
CA GLN A 68 -11.36 -0.10 14.02
C GLN A 68 -10.17 0.74 14.53
N SER A 69 -9.52 0.38 15.62
CA SER A 69 -8.26 1.02 16.00
C SER A 69 -7.13 0.53 15.06
N GLY A 70 -7.10 1.06 13.84
CA GLY A 70 -6.21 0.61 12.77
C GLY A 70 -4.99 1.49 12.57
N LYS A 71 -3.81 0.87 12.55
CA LYS A 71 -2.60 1.44 11.95
C LYS A 71 -2.33 0.74 10.63
N PHE A 72 -1.73 1.44 9.68
CA PHE A 72 -1.24 0.80 8.46
C PHE A 72 -0.29 -0.35 8.80
N GLY A 73 -0.57 -1.54 8.27
CA GLY A 73 0.22 -2.75 8.49
C GLY A 73 0.00 -3.40 9.85
N GLN A 74 -0.96 -2.97 10.66
CA GLN A 74 -1.30 -3.67 11.89
C GLN A 74 -2.02 -4.99 11.57
N ILE A 75 -1.56 -6.07 12.19
CA ILE A 75 -2.16 -7.39 12.07
C ILE A 75 -2.51 -7.84 13.49
N ASP A 76 -3.80 -7.94 13.76
CA ASP A 76 -4.31 -8.38 15.06
C ASP A 76 -4.37 -9.92 15.10
N MET A 77 -3.81 -10.49 16.15
CA MET A 77 -3.68 -11.93 16.36
C MET A 77 -4.88 -12.48 17.14
N ALA A 78 -5.13 -13.78 16.98
CA ALA A 78 -6.23 -14.45 17.68
C ALA A 78 -6.10 -14.44 19.22
N ASP A 79 -4.89 -14.25 19.75
CA ASP A 79 -4.64 -14.11 21.20
C ASP A 79 -4.83 -12.68 21.73
N GLY A 80 -5.23 -11.75 20.86
CA GLY A 80 -5.42 -10.33 21.18
C GLY A 80 -4.14 -9.49 21.15
N SER A 81 -2.98 -10.08 20.82
CA SER A 81 -1.77 -9.34 20.52
C SER A 81 -1.83 -8.73 19.11
N MET A 82 -0.88 -7.85 18.80
CA MET A 82 -0.74 -7.25 17.47
C MET A 82 0.69 -7.39 16.96
N MET A 83 0.83 -7.50 15.64
CA MET A 83 2.08 -7.33 14.90
C MET A 83 1.99 -6.08 14.02
N LEU A 84 3.10 -5.37 13.85
CA LEU A 84 3.22 -4.35 12.83
C LEU A 84 4.03 -4.90 11.65
N CYS A 85 3.36 -5.16 10.54
CA CYS A 85 3.99 -5.45 9.27
C CYS A 85 4.51 -4.16 8.63
N ASN A 86 5.78 -4.17 8.21
CA ASN A 86 6.44 -3.03 7.56
C ASN A 86 6.60 -3.23 6.05
N ASP A 87 5.99 -4.29 5.51
CA ASP A 87 6.27 -4.84 4.19
C ASP A 87 5.02 -4.79 3.30
N PRO A 88 4.60 -3.60 2.82
CA PRO A 88 3.50 -3.51 1.86
C PRO A 88 3.95 -4.02 0.50
N ASP A 89 3.09 -4.75 -0.21
CA ASP A 89 3.40 -5.41 -1.48
C ASP A 89 2.35 -5.10 -2.56
N GLY A 90 1.61 -6.08 -3.07
CA GLY A 90 0.70 -5.92 -4.19
C GLY A 90 -0.43 -4.91 -3.89
N ASN A 91 -0.72 -4.05 -4.87
CA ASN A 91 -1.81 -3.08 -4.80
C ASN A 91 -2.97 -3.48 -5.73
N MET A 92 -4.20 -3.30 -5.26
CA MET A 92 -5.44 -3.50 -6.02
C MET A 92 -6.31 -2.26 -5.91
N TYR A 93 -6.33 -1.45 -6.98
CA TYR A 93 -7.23 -0.32 -7.06
C TYR A 93 -8.55 -0.72 -7.73
N LEU A 94 -9.66 -0.57 -7.01
CA LEU A 94 -11.01 -0.87 -7.46
C LEU A 94 -11.78 0.43 -7.66
N PRO A 95 -11.88 0.95 -8.90
CA PRO A 95 -12.58 2.20 -9.18
C PRO A 95 -14.09 2.05 -8.91
N MET A 96 -14.69 3.13 -8.43
CA MET A 96 -16.13 3.25 -8.14
C MET A 96 -16.85 4.19 -9.11
N ASN A 97 -16.12 4.88 -9.97
CA ASN A 97 -16.68 5.75 -11.02
C ASN A 97 -16.00 5.48 -12.36
N GLY A 98 -16.67 5.87 -13.45
CA GLY A 98 -16.13 5.67 -14.81
C GLY A 98 -14.89 6.50 -15.14
N ALA A 99 -14.59 7.53 -14.33
CA ALA A 99 -13.39 8.35 -14.48
C ALA A 99 -12.15 7.72 -13.80
N GLY A 100 -12.34 6.71 -12.96
CA GLY A 100 -11.26 6.12 -12.17
C GLY A 100 -10.64 7.07 -11.14
N THR A 101 -11.37 8.11 -10.73
CA THR A 101 -10.89 9.16 -9.79
C THR A 101 -11.37 8.94 -8.36
N GLU A 102 -12.03 7.83 -8.09
CA GLU A 102 -12.59 7.49 -6.78
C GLU A 102 -12.73 5.98 -6.67
N GLY A 103 -12.30 5.42 -5.54
CA GLY A 103 -12.42 3.99 -5.33
C GLY A 103 -11.67 3.49 -4.10
N TYR A 104 -11.60 2.17 -3.99
CA TYR A 104 -10.87 1.51 -2.91
C TYR A 104 -9.49 1.07 -3.40
N LEU A 105 -8.45 1.41 -2.65
CA LEU A 105 -7.11 0.86 -2.80
C LEU A 105 -6.89 -0.18 -1.70
N PHE A 106 -6.77 -1.43 -2.11
CA PHE A 106 -6.32 -2.49 -1.22
C PHE A 106 -4.82 -2.70 -1.40
N THR A 107 -4.10 -2.89 -0.31
CA THR A 107 -2.65 -3.13 -0.31
C THR A 107 -2.34 -4.36 0.53
N ASN A 108 -1.68 -5.32 -0.09
CA ASN A 108 -1.16 -6.49 0.62
C ASN A 108 -0.04 -6.09 1.59
N TYR A 109 0.08 -6.86 2.66
CA TYR A 109 1.19 -6.83 3.61
C TYR A 109 1.83 -8.22 3.65
N GLU A 110 3.04 -8.31 3.12
CA GLU A 110 3.83 -9.54 2.95
C GLU A 110 4.58 -9.87 4.25
N CYS A 111 3.81 -10.21 5.28
CA CYS A 111 4.31 -10.65 6.58
C CYS A 111 3.71 -12.01 6.96
N GLN A 112 4.18 -12.56 8.08
CA GLN A 112 3.78 -13.87 8.58
C GLN A 112 3.30 -13.76 10.03
N PRO A 113 1.97 -13.72 10.30
CA PRO A 113 0.86 -13.76 9.33
C PRO A 113 0.77 -12.51 8.45
N GLY A 114 0.03 -12.62 7.34
CA GLY A 114 -0.16 -11.57 6.35
C GLY A 114 -1.35 -10.68 6.67
N GLY A 115 -1.59 -9.70 5.81
CA GLY A 115 -2.78 -8.86 5.90
C GLY A 115 -3.04 -8.05 4.63
N ILE A 116 -4.19 -7.39 4.61
CA ILE A 116 -4.54 -6.45 3.53
C ILE A 116 -5.06 -5.16 4.18
N GLY A 117 -4.45 -4.04 3.86
CA GLY A 117 -4.99 -2.71 4.16
C GLY A 117 -5.98 -2.29 3.09
N MET A 118 -6.99 -1.51 3.49
CA MET A 118 -8.00 -0.93 2.61
C MET A 118 -8.05 0.57 2.84
N LEU A 119 -8.01 1.34 1.75
CA LEU A 119 -8.23 2.79 1.75
C LEU A 119 -9.35 3.16 0.79
N TYR A 120 -10.27 4.01 1.23
CA TYR A 120 -11.15 4.74 0.32
C TYR A 120 -10.46 6.06 -0.06
N ILE A 121 -10.22 6.24 -1.35
CA ILE A 121 -9.48 7.39 -1.87
C ILE A 121 -10.23 8.08 -2.99
N ARG A 122 -10.06 9.40 -3.09
CA ARG A 122 -10.62 10.23 -4.16
C ARG A 122 -9.58 11.23 -4.65
N GLN A 123 -9.45 11.35 -5.97
CA GLN A 123 -8.63 12.39 -6.57
C GLN A 123 -9.35 13.75 -6.49
N ASN A 124 -8.64 14.77 -6.02
CA ASN A 124 -9.13 16.13 -5.90
C ASN A 124 -8.88 16.95 -7.18
N GLY A 125 -9.32 18.21 -7.19
CA GLY A 125 -9.22 19.10 -8.35
C GLY A 125 -7.79 19.45 -8.78
N GLU A 126 -6.79 19.19 -7.93
CA GLU A 126 -5.37 19.41 -8.21
C GLU A 126 -4.67 18.15 -8.74
N GLY A 127 -5.40 17.04 -8.88
CA GLY A 127 -4.84 15.76 -9.32
C GLY A 127 -4.18 14.93 -8.20
N MET A 128 -4.27 15.40 -6.95
CA MET A 128 -3.77 14.70 -5.77
C MET A 128 -4.84 13.76 -5.20
N TRP A 129 -4.44 12.72 -4.47
CA TRP A 129 -5.36 11.72 -3.91
C TRP A 129 -5.60 11.95 -2.42
N ASP A 130 -6.84 12.21 -2.05
CA ASP A 130 -7.24 12.31 -0.64
C ASP A 130 -7.60 10.93 -0.10
N VAL A 131 -7.12 10.62 1.11
CA VAL A 131 -7.56 9.44 1.87
C VAL A 131 -8.75 9.83 2.73
N LEU A 132 -9.90 9.21 2.46
CA LEU A 132 -11.18 9.56 3.09
C LEU A 132 -11.48 8.69 4.31
N GLU A 133 -11.15 7.40 4.22
CA GLU A 133 -11.24 6.39 5.29
C GLU A 133 -10.28 5.24 4.97
N GLY A 134 -10.09 4.36 5.93
CA GLY A 134 -9.47 3.07 5.69
C GLY A 134 -9.49 2.18 6.92
N ASP A 135 -9.20 0.91 6.74
CA ASP A 135 -9.11 -0.09 7.79
C ASP A 135 -8.18 -1.23 7.34
N MET A 136 -7.86 -2.15 8.24
CA MET A 136 -7.29 -3.45 7.88
C MET A 136 -8.44 -4.44 7.62
N VAL A 137 -8.32 -5.28 6.60
CA VAL A 137 -9.32 -6.31 6.27
C VAL A 137 -9.31 -7.38 7.36
N ASP A 138 -10.49 -7.69 7.90
CA ASP A 138 -10.66 -8.73 8.91
C ASP A 138 -10.75 -10.13 8.26
N PHE A 139 -9.71 -10.93 8.45
CA PHE A 139 -9.63 -12.32 8.00
C PHE A 139 -10.01 -13.35 9.09
N SER A 140 -10.51 -12.92 10.25
CA SER A 140 -10.82 -13.81 11.38
C SER A 140 -11.80 -14.92 11.02
N ALA A 141 -12.76 -14.65 10.12
CA ALA A 141 -13.74 -15.61 9.63
C ALA A 141 -13.12 -16.79 8.84
N VAL A 142 -11.87 -16.66 8.38
CA VAL A 142 -11.11 -17.69 7.65
C VAL A 142 -9.79 -18.06 8.32
N ASN A 143 -9.65 -17.76 9.62
CA ASN A 143 -8.45 -18.00 10.43
C ASN A 143 -7.20 -17.23 9.98
N GLY A 144 -7.38 -16.04 9.41
CA GLY A 144 -6.28 -15.20 8.97
C GLY A 144 -5.88 -15.44 7.52
N THR A 145 -4.78 -14.80 7.13
CA THR A 145 -4.14 -14.95 5.81
C THR A 145 -2.62 -14.95 6.01
N TRP A 146 -1.88 -15.43 5.01
CA TRP A 146 -0.44 -15.64 5.11
C TRP A 146 0.31 -14.93 3.99
N ASN A 147 1.32 -14.11 4.35
CA ASN A 147 2.35 -13.64 3.42
C ASN A 147 1.79 -13.13 2.09
N ASN A 148 0.86 -12.18 2.15
CA ASN A 148 0.19 -11.65 0.97
C ASN A 148 1.20 -10.91 0.10
N CYS A 149 1.54 -11.47 -1.05
CA CYS A 149 2.59 -10.98 -1.95
C CYS A 149 1.96 -10.23 -3.13
N PHE A 150 1.79 -10.93 -4.25
CA PHE A 150 1.27 -10.39 -5.49
C PHE A 150 -0.23 -10.09 -5.42
N ALA A 151 -0.64 -9.11 -6.23
CA ALA A 151 -2.03 -8.75 -6.38
C ALA A 151 -2.43 -8.46 -7.83
N SER A 152 -3.70 -8.72 -8.14
CA SER A 152 -4.29 -8.39 -9.44
C SER A 152 -5.76 -7.97 -9.30
N VAL A 153 -6.29 -7.31 -10.32
CA VAL A 153 -7.71 -6.91 -10.37
C VAL A 153 -8.35 -7.58 -11.58
N THR A 154 -9.46 -8.26 -11.34
CA THR A 154 -10.23 -8.90 -12.42
C THR A 154 -10.98 -7.87 -13.27
N PRO A 155 -11.35 -8.20 -14.53
CA PRO A 155 -12.15 -7.32 -15.38
C PRO A 155 -13.54 -6.95 -14.82
N TRP A 156 -14.02 -7.66 -13.79
CA TRP A 156 -15.28 -7.39 -13.07
C TRP A 156 -15.05 -6.78 -11.69
N ASN A 157 -13.95 -6.04 -11.52
CA ASN A 157 -13.66 -5.18 -10.36
C ASN A 157 -13.56 -5.94 -9.02
N THR A 158 -12.96 -7.13 -9.03
CA THR A 158 -12.61 -7.88 -7.82
C THR A 158 -11.10 -7.94 -7.67
N GLY A 159 -10.59 -7.54 -6.50
CA GLY A 159 -9.18 -7.69 -6.13
C GLY A 159 -8.84 -9.14 -5.78
N LEU A 160 -7.68 -9.61 -6.25
CA LEU A 160 -7.13 -10.92 -5.97
C LEU A 160 -5.78 -10.74 -5.29
N SER A 161 -5.65 -11.25 -4.07
CA SER A 161 -4.39 -11.35 -3.33
C SER A 161 -3.87 -12.79 -3.38
N SER A 162 -2.55 -12.95 -3.27
CA SER A 162 -1.89 -14.26 -3.31
C SER A 162 -1.06 -14.47 -2.05
N GLU A 163 -1.27 -15.57 -1.35
CA GLU A 163 -0.42 -16.01 -0.24
C GLU A 163 0.85 -16.65 -0.81
N GLU A 164 2.03 -16.16 -0.42
CA GLU A 164 3.32 -16.66 -0.89
C GLU A 164 3.94 -17.67 0.10
N TYR A 165 4.41 -18.79 -0.45
CA TYR A 165 4.90 -19.99 0.26
C TYR A 165 3.84 -20.63 1.17
N PRO A 166 3.88 -21.97 1.38
CA PRO A 166 3.10 -22.55 2.46
C PRO A 166 3.60 -22.00 3.80
N ALA A 167 2.73 -21.89 4.80
CA ALA A 167 3.17 -21.67 6.17
C ALA A 167 4.14 -22.80 6.56
N ASP A 168 5.30 -22.44 7.10
CA ASP A 168 6.28 -23.42 7.60
C ASP A 168 5.61 -24.25 8.70
N VAL A 169 5.31 -25.51 8.39
CA VAL A 169 4.74 -26.51 9.31
C VAL A 169 5.81 -27.33 10.01
#